data_AF-A0A920I5S2-F1
#
_entry.id   AF-A0A920I5S2-F1
#
_cell.length_a   1.000
_cell.length_b   1.000
_cell.length_c   1.000
_cell.angle_alpha   90.00
_cell.angle_beta   90.00
_cell.angle_gamma   90.00
#
_symmetry.space_group_name_H-M   'P 1'
#
loop_
_entity.id
_entity.type
_entity.pdbx_description
1 polymer ?
#
loop_
_entity_poly.entity_id
_entity_poly.type
_entity_poly.pdbx_seq_one_letter_code
_entity_poly.pdbx_strand_id
1 'polypeptide(L)'
;MVKLEENYRSTATILEAANALIANNSERIDKVLRPTRGEGELISLTRCDDEVAEAEAVVHRLRTMEAANPELSWGDMAVLYRTNAQSRAIEESLVRWGIPYIVVGGLRFYDRREIKDLLAYLRLLINPADTVSLLRVINVPKRGIGKTTIQRLTDAANQLGIPTLGCGE
;
A
#
# COMPACT_ATOMS: atom_id res chain seq x y z
N MET A 1 31.05 11.18 -12.30
CA MET A 1 29.69 11.08 -11.73
C MET A 1 28.92 12.31 -12.18
N VAL A 2 27.83 12.16 -12.94
CA VAL A 2 27.02 13.30 -13.38
C VAL A 2 25.95 13.56 -12.32
N LYS A 3 25.89 14.79 -11.79
CA LYS A 3 24.88 15.20 -10.81
C LYS A 3 23.76 15.94 -11.54
N LEU A 4 22.54 15.40 -11.50
CA LEU A 4 21.34 16.07 -12.02
C LEU A 4 20.77 16.99 -10.95
N GLU A 5 21.14 18.27 -10.98
CA GLU A 5 20.78 19.24 -9.94
C GLU A 5 19.48 20.00 -10.24
N GLU A 6 18.94 19.90 -11.45
CA GLU A 6 17.72 20.63 -11.83
C GLU A 6 16.45 19.86 -11.48
N ASN A 7 15.50 20.54 -10.84
CA ASN A 7 14.18 20.00 -10.51
C ASN A 7 13.09 20.63 -11.35
N TYR A 8 12.45 19.79 -12.17
CA TYR A 8 11.37 20.18 -13.09
C TYR A 8 9.97 19.94 -12.52
N ARG A 9 9.86 19.33 -11.33
CA ARG A 9 8.58 18.92 -10.73
C ARG A 9 8.02 19.99 -9.79
N SER A 10 8.83 20.45 -8.86
CA SER A 10 8.39 21.27 -7.72
C SER A 10 8.66 22.75 -7.95
N THR A 11 7.86 23.60 -7.30
CA THR A 11 8.11 25.04 -7.21
C THR A 11 9.29 25.35 -6.30
N ALA A 12 9.83 26.57 -6.38
CA ALA A 12 10.95 27.00 -5.54
C ALA A 12 10.63 26.82 -4.04
N THR A 13 9.44 27.24 -3.60
CA THR A 13 8.99 27.16 -2.20
C THR A 13 9.07 25.76 -1.61
N ILE A 14 8.61 24.74 -2.35
CA ILE A 14 8.66 23.34 -1.92
C ILE A 14 10.11 22.83 -1.90
N LEU A 15 10.90 23.21 -2.91
CA LEU A 15 12.25 22.71 -3.07
C LEU A 15 13.20 23.27 -2.01
N GLU A 16 13.03 24.53 -1.62
CA GLU A 16 13.78 25.16 -0.54
C GLU A 16 13.51 24.48 0.80
N ALA A 17 12.25 24.22 1.15
CA ALA A 17 11.89 23.49 2.36
C ALA A 17 12.48 22.06 2.38
N ALA A 18 12.45 21.37 1.23
CA ALA A 18 13.03 20.04 1.11
C ALA A 18 14.56 20.05 1.25
N ASN A 19 15.25 21.00 0.62
CA ASN A 19 16.70 21.18 0.73
C ASN A 19 17.13 21.53 2.17
N ALA A 20 16.37 22.37 2.87
CA ALA A 20 16.62 22.71 4.27
C ALA A 20 16.42 21.49 5.20
N LEU A 21 15.38 20.69 4.97
CA LEU A 21 15.14 19.48 5.75
C LEU A 21 16.26 18.44 5.59
N ILE A 22 16.69 18.18 4.35
CA ILE A 22 17.71 17.17 4.06
C ILE A 22 19.13 17.60 4.45
N ALA A 23 19.38 18.89 4.61
CA ALA A 23 20.66 19.41 5.09
C ALA A 23 21.03 18.92 6.50
N ASN A 24 20.05 18.49 7.29
CA ASN A 24 20.27 17.96 8.64
C ASN A 24 20.75 16.50 8.68
N ASN A 25 20.77 15.79 7.55
CA ASN A 25 21.22 14.40 7.50
C ASN A 25 22.75 14.29 7.45
N SER A 26 23.33 13.45 8.30
CA SER A 26 24.78 13.26 8.47
C SER A 26 25.44 12.45 7.36
N GLU A 27 24.80 11.38 6.87
CA GLU A 27 25.25 10.62 5.71
C GLU A 27 24.54 11.11 4.44
N ARG A 28 25.11 12.10 3.76
CA ARG A 28 24.54 12.65 2.52
C ARG A 28 25.55 12.71 1.39
N ILE A 29 25.05 12.49 0.17
CA ILE A 29 25.75 12.87 -1.05
C ILE A 29 25.48 14.37 -1.23
N ASP A 30 26.54 15.18 -1.24
CA ASP A 30 26.40 16.63 -1.39
C ASP A 30 25.86 16.97 -2.78
N LYS A 31 24.56 17.29 -2.81
CA LYS A 31 23.78 17.59 -4.00
C LYS A 31 22.67 18.56 -3.60
N VAL A 32 22.66 19.74 -4.22
CA VAL A 32 21.61 20.75 -4.02
C VAL A 32 20.72 20.76 -5.24
N LEU A 33 19.41 20.65 -5.04
CA LEU A 33 18.45 20.74 -6.13
C LEU A 33 18.09 22.21 -6.40
N ARG A 34 18.15 22.63 -7.65
CA ARG A 34 17.78 23.97 -8.13
C ARG A 34 16.41 23.92 -8.80
N PRO A 35 15.49 24.84 -8.47
CA PRO A 35 14.16 24.84 -9.07
C PRO A 35 14.22 25.40 -10.49
N THR A 36 13.52 24.76 -11.42
CA THR A 36 13.30 25.30 -12.77
C THR A 36 11.97 26.06 -12.89
N ARG A 37 11.05 25.82 -11.94
CA ARG A 37 9.75 26.50 -11.83
C ARG A 37 9.88 27.74 -10.93
N GLY A 38 8.97 28.71 -11.10
CA GLY A 38 8.92 29.92 -10.29
C GLY A 38 8.53 29.68 -8.83
N GLU A 39 8.35 30.77 -8.10
CA GLU A 39 7.79 30.75 -6.75
C GLU A 39 6.37 30.19 -6.76
N GLY A 40 6.07 29.31 -5.80
CA GLY A 40 4.76 28.70 -5.63
C GLY A 40 4.07 29.18 -4.36
N GLU A 41 2.88 28.65 -4.11
CA GLU A 41 2.15 28.90 -2.87
C GLU A 41 2.96 28.51 -1.63
N LEU A 42 2.69 29.22 -0.53
CA LEU A 42 3.31 28.96 0.77
C LEU A 42 2.86 27.62 1.34
N ILE A 43 3.78 26.92 1.99
CA ILE A 43 3.50 25.66 2.68
C ILE A 43 2.73 25.98 3.96
N SER A 44 1.50 25.47 4.06
CA SER A 44 0.66 25.61 5.26
C SER A 44 0.88 24.46 6.24
N LEU A 45 0.95 24.77 7.54
CA LEU A 45 0.93 23.80 8.62
C LEU A 45 -0.30 24.03 9.49
N THR A 46 -1.12 23.00 9.66
CA THR A 46 -2.30 23.04 10.52
C THR A 46 -2.14 21.99 11.60
N ARG A 47 -2.29 22.40 12.86
CA ARG A 47 -2.35 21.48 14.00
C ARG A 47 -3.82 21.22 14.32
N CYS A 48 -4.17 19.94 14.44
CA CYS A 48 -5.49 19.50 14.84
C CYS A 48 -5.41 18.80 16.21
N ASP A 49 -6.52 18.74 16.92
CA ASP A 49 -6.58 18.16 18.26
C ASP A 49 -6.63 16.62 18.23
N ASP A 50 -7.36 16.06 17.27
CA ASP A 50 -7.58 14.61 17.10
C ASP A 50 -7.44 14.17 15.64
N GLU A 51 -7.29 12.85 15.41
CA GLU A 51 -7.17 12.26 14.07
C GLU A 51 -8.42 12.49 13.20
N VAL A 52 -9.61 12.54 13.81
CA VAL A 52 -10.87 12.83 13.10
C VAL A 52 -10.89 14.30 12.66
N ALA A 53 -10.46 15.22 13.54
CA ALA A 53 -10.37 16.64 13.21
C ALA A 53 -9.34 16.88 12.11
N GLU A 54 -8.20 16.17 12.12
CA GLU A 54 -7.22 16.20 11.04
C GLU A 54 -7.82 15.71 9.72
N ALA A 55 -8.52 14.58 9.72
CA ALA A 55 -9.16 14.04 8.54
C ALA A 55 -10.23 14.98 7.95
N GLU A 56 -11.05 15.60 8.81
CA GLU A 56 -12.04 16.61 8.39
C GLU A 56 -11.37 17.87 7.84
N ALA A 57 -10.27 18.33 8.44
CA ALA A 57 -9.49 19.47 7.95
C ALA A 57 -8.88 19.18 6.57
N VAL A 58 -8.36 17.97 6.34
CA VAL A 58 -7.86 17.52 5.04
C VAL A 58 -8.99 17.54 4.01
N VAL A 59 -10.16 16.95 4.32
CA VAL A 59 -11.32 16.95 3.42
C VAL A 59 -11.78 18.37 3.08
N HIS A 60 -11.84 19.25 4.07
CA HIS A 60 -12.18 20.66 3.87
C HIS A 60 -11.18 21.35 2.94
N ARG A 61 -9.88 21.08 3.10
CA ARG A 61 -8.84 21.63 2.22
C ARG A 61 -8.96 21.12 0.80
N LEU A 62 -9.18 19.81 0.60
CA LEU A 62 -9.36 19.22 -0.73
C LEU A 62 -10.55 19.86 -1.48
N ARG A 63 -11.70 20.03 -0.79
CA ARG A 63 -12.86 20.73 -1.37
C ARG A 63 -12.59 22.19 -1.68
N THR A 64 -11.87 22.89 -0.81
CA THR A 64 -11.51 24.29 -1.05
C THR A 64 -10.62 24.43 -2.29
N MET A 65 -9.70 23.48 -2.49
CA MET A 65 -8.82 23.47 -3.67
C MET A 65 -9.57 23.14 -4.96
N GLU A 66 -10.49 22.17 -4.92
CA GLU A 66 -11.35 21.82 -6.06
C GLU A 66 -12.27 22.99 -6.43
N ALA A 67 -12.90 23.64 -5.45
CA ALA A 67 -13.76 24.80 -5.68
C ALA A 67 -13.00 26.03 -6.20
N ALA A 68 -11.75 26.23 -5.76
CA ALA A 68 -10.91 27.34 -6.20
C ALA A 68 -10.33 27.13 -7.61
N ASN A 69 -10.12 25.88 -8.04
CA ASN A 69 -9.46 25.53 -9.28
C ASN A 69 -10.30 24.52 -10.09
N PRO A 70 -11.13 24.99 -11.05
CA PRO A 70 -11.98 24.12 -11.86
C PRO A 70 -11.23 23.09 -12.72
N GLU A 71 -9.94 23.32 -12.98
CA GLU A 71 -9.08 22.41 -13.74
C GLU A 71 -8.47 21.29 -12.88
N LEU A 72 -8.57 21.40 -11.54
CA LEU A 72 -7.97 20.45 -10.63
C LEU A 72 -8.91 19.26 -10.41
N SER A 73 -8.45 18.06 -10.76
CA SER A 73 -9.22 16.85 -10.52
C SER A 73 -8.87 16.19 -9.17
N TRP A 74 -9.74 15.32 -8.66
CA TRP A 74 -9.43 14.48 -7.50
C TRP A 74 -8.17 13.63 -7.70
N GLY A 75 -7.81 13.31 -8.95
CA GLY A 75 -6.61 12.54 -9.28
C GLY A 75 -5.30 13.32 -9.14
N ASP A 76 -5.36 14.65 -9.09
CA ASP A 76 -4.18 15.52 -8.93
C ASP A 76 -3.82 15.75 -7.47
N MET A 77 -4.65 15.24 -6.54
CA MET A 77 -4.49 15.41 -5.10
C MET A 77 -4.06 14.09 -4.45
N ALA A 78 -3.09 14.17 -3.54
CA ALA A 78 -2.59 13.00 -2.82
C ALA A 78 -2.44 13.33 -1.33
N VAL A 79 -2.86 12.38 -0.48
CA VAL A 79 -2.67 12.43 0.97
C VAL A 79 -1.60 11.40 1.35
N LEU A 80 -0.53 11.87 2.00
CA LEU A 80 0.59 11.02 2.42
C LEU A 80 0.59 10.89 3.95
N TYR A 81 0.73 9.66 4.42
CA TYR A 81 0.79 9.32 5.83
C TYR A 81 1.97 8.41 6.13
N ARG A 82 2.37 8.32 7.41
CA ARG A 82 3.56 7.56 7.83
C ARG A 82 3.27 6.07 7.99
N THR A 83 2.09 5.71 8.48
CA THR A 83 1.69 4.34 8.76
C THR A 83 0.31 4.02 8.18
N ASN A 84 0.08 2.78 7.76
CA ASN A 84 -1.20 2.37 7.17
C ASN A 84 -2.39 2.47 8.14
N ALA A 85 -2.15 2.49 9.46
CA ALA A 85 -3.23 2.67 10.44
C ALA A 85 -3.88 4.06 10.34
N GLN A 86 -3.12 5.07 9.92
CA GLN A 86 -3.61 6.45 9.76
C GLN A 86 -4.55 6.62 8.57
N SER A 87 -4.58 5.68 7.62
CA SER A 87 -5.48 5.79 6.46
C SER A 87 -6.94 5.73 6.89
N ARG A 88 -7.25 4.97 7.94
CA ARG A 88 -8.63 4.68 8.35
C ARG A 88 -9.46 5.93 8.62
N ALA A 89 -8.97 6.86 9.45
CA ALA A 89 -9.71 8.08 9.79
C ALA A 89 -9.94 8.98 8.56
N ILE A 90 -8.96 9.02 7.66
CA ILE A 90 -9.03 9.77 6.40
C ILE A 90 -10.04 9.12 5.45
N GLU A 91 -9.99 7.79 5.29
CA GLU A 91 -10.93 7.03 4.46
C GLU A 91 -12.37 7.18 4.94
N GLU A 92 -12.63 7.02 6.25
CA GLU A 92 -13.97 7.20 6.83
C GLU A 92 -14.51 8.61 6.56
N SER A 93 -13.66 9.64 6.65
CA SER A 93 -14.03 11.02 6.33
C SER A 93 -14.30 11.21 4.83
N LEU A 94 -13.44 10.68 3.94
CA LEU A 94 -13.62 10.76 2.49
C LEU A 94 -14.93 10.08 2.05
N VAL A 95 -15.25 8.91 2.61
CA VAL A 95 -16.52 8.20 2.38
C VAL A 95 -17.71 9.04 2.85
N ARG A 96 -17.64 9.59 4.07
CA ARG A 96 -18.71 10.42 4.65
C ARG A 96 -19.03 11.64 3.78
N TRP A 97 -18.01 12.24 3.17
CA TRP A 97 -18.14 13.42 2.31
C TRP A 97 -18.30 13.10 0.82
N GLY A 98 -18.39 11.81 0.46
CA GLY A 98 -18.62 11.35 -0.91
C GLY A 98 -17.47 11.65 -1.88
N ILE A 99 -16.24 11.75 -1.40
CA ILE A 99 -15.07 12.07 -2.22
C ILE A 99 -14.47 10.77 -2.78
N PRO A 100 -14.28 10.66 -4.11
CA PRO A 100 -13.64 9.49 -4.70
C PRO A 100 -12.17 9.42 -4.28
N TYR A 101 -11.72 8.24 -3.84
CA TYR A 101 -10.35 8.04 -3.39
C TYR A 101 -9.80 6.67 -3.80
N ILE A 102 -8.48 6.58 -3.89
CA ILE A 102 -7.75 5.33 -4.17
C ILE A 102 -6.69 5.16 -3.09
N VAL A 103 -6.73 4.02 -2.39
CA VAL A 103 -5.71 3.69 -1.39
C VAL A 103 -4.58 2.90 -2.04
N VAL A 104 -3.39 3.49 -2.05
CA VAL A 104 -2.17 2.82 -2.53
C VAL A 104 -1.51 2.11 -1.35
N GLY A 105 -1.37 0.78 -1.45
CA GLY A 105 -0.72 -0.02 -0.39
C GLY A 105 -1.64 -0.53 0.72
N GLY A 106 -2.96 -0.41 0.55
CA GLY A 106 -3.97 -1.05 1.40
C GLY A 106 -4.04 -2.58 1.19
N LEU A 107 -5.21 -3.18 1.43
CA LEU A 107 -5.41 -4.63 1.23
C LEU A 107 -5.08 -5.01 -0.23
N ARG A 108 -3.92 -5.63 -0.45
CA ARG A 108 -3.50 -6.04 -1.79
C ARG A 108 -4.56 -6.98 -2.35
N PHE A 109 -4.90 -6.82 -3.62
CA PHE A 109 -5.84 -7.71 -4.30
C PHE A 109 -5.48 -9.19 -4.09
N TYR A 110 -4.18 -9.51 -4.19
CA TYR A 110 -3.63 -10.85 -3.96
C TYR A 110 -3.63 -11.31 -2.50
N ASP A 111 -3.92 -10.44 -1.52
CA ASP A 111 -4.02 -10.82 -0.11
C ASP A 111 -5.41 -11.30 0.28
N ARG A 112 -6.43 -11.04 -0.56
CA ARG A 112 -7.79 -11.50 -0.35
C ARG A 112 -7.84 -13.03 -0.29
N ARG A 113 -8.62 -13.56 0.66
CA ARG A 113 -8.74 -15.01 0.90
C ARG A 113 -9.13 -15.75 -0.38
N GLU A 114 -10.17 -15.30 -1.06
CA GLU A 114 -10.68 -15.89 -2.31
C GLU A 114 -9.60 -15.95 -3.41
N ILE A 115 -8.84 -14.88 -3.58
CA ILE A 115 -7.77 -14.80 -4.59
C ILE A 115 -6.62 -15.75 -4.25
N LYS A 116 -6.20 -15.80 -2.98
CA LYS A 116 -5.16 -16.73 -2.54
C LYS A 116 -5.61 -18.19 -2.63
N ASP A 117 -6.87 -18.47 -2.37
CA ASP A 117 -7.42 -19.83 -2.44
C ASP A 117 -7.49 -20.30 -3.90
N LEU A 118 -7.92 -19.43 -4.83
CA LEU A 118 -7.87 -19.72 -6.27
C LEU A 118 -6.44 -19.92 -6.78
N LEU A 119 -5.49 -19.05 -6.37
CA LEU A 119 -4.08 -19.20 -6.72
C LEU A 119 -3.48 -20.50 -6.20
N ALA A 120 -3.84 -20.91 -4.99
CA ALA A 120 -3.40 -22.18 -4.43
C ALA A 120 -3.96 -23.39 -5.22
N TYR A 121 -5.20 -23.31 -5.72
CA TYR A 121 -5.72 -24.31 -6.66
C TYR A 121 -4.92 -24.40 -7.95
N LEU A 122 -4.65 -23.26 -8.59
CA LEU A 122 -3.87 -23.22 -9.83
C LEU A 122 -2.44 -23.71 -9.63
N ARG A 123 -1.82 -23.39 -8.48
CA ARG A 123 -0.50 -23.90 -8.11
C ARG A 123 -0.48 -25.41 -7.97
N LEU A 124 -1.49 -26.01 -7.35
CA LEU A 124 -1.57 -27.47 -7.22
C LEU A 124 -1.77 -28.20 -8.56
N LEU A 125 -2.46 -27.57 -9.52
CA LEU A 125 -2.60 -28.14 -10.86
C LEU A 125 -1.27 -28.21 -11.61
N ILE A 126 -0.39 -27.21 -11.42
CA ILE A 126 0.92 -27.13 -12.07
C ILE A 126 1.96 -27.95 -11.28
N ASN A 127 1.94 -27.82 -9.95
CA ASN A 127 2.87 -28.47 -9.05
C ASN A 127 2.10 -29.15 -7.91
N PRO A 128 1.76 -30.45 -8.08
CA PRO A 128 1.11 -31.23 -7.03
C PRO A 128 1.93 -31.31 -5.73
N ALA A 129 3.25 -31.16 -5.81
CA ALA A 129 4.12 -31.26 -4.64
C ALA A 129 4.07 -30.04 -3.69
N ASP A 130 3.35 -28.97 -4.06
CA ASP A 130 3.17 -27.79 -3.21
C ASP A 130 2.24 -28.07 -2.01
N THR A 131 2.84 -28.59 -0.95
CA THR A 131 2.16 -28.92 0.31
C THR A 131 1.54 -27.69 0.98
N VAL A 132 2.14 -26.50 0.81
CA VAL A 132 1.61 -25.26 1.42
C VAL A 132 0.30 -24.85 0.76
N SER A 133 0.26 -24.91 -0.57
CA SER A 133 -0.98 -24.66 -1.32
C SER A 133 -2.03 -25.73 -1.03
N LEU A 134 -1.64 -27.00 -0.89
CA LEU A 134 -2.56 -28.10 -0.54
C LEU A 134 -3.23 -27.87 0.81
N LEU A 135 -2.45 -27.68 1.87
CA LEU A 135 -2.96 -27.49 3.23
C LEU A 135 -3.93 -26.31 3.33
N ARG A 136 -3.74 -25.29 2.49
CA ARG A 136 -4.62 -24.13 2.40
C ARG A 136 -5.99 -24.47 1.81
N VAL A 137 -6.04 -25.17 0.68
CA VAL A 137 -7.29 -25.37 -0.09
C VAL A 137 -7.95 -26.74 0.11
N ILE A 138 -7.30 -27.68 0.79
CA ILE A 138 -7.80 -29.05 0.98
C ILE A 138 -9.22 -29.08 1.55
N ASN A 139 -9.56 -28.15 2.46
CA ASN A 139 -10.90 -28.06 3.07
C ASN A 139 -11.69 -26.79 2.69
N VAL A 140 -11.32 -26.14 1.57
CA VAL A 140 -12.04 -24.99 1.01
C VAL A 140 -12.41 -25.29 -0.44
N PRO A 141 -13.69 -25.50 -0.81
CA PRO A 141 -14.90 -25.62 0.02
C PRO A 141 -14.82 -26.77 1.04
N LYS A 142 -15.69 -26.72 2.05
CA LYS A 142 -15.72 -27.74 3.13
C LYS A 142 -15.93 -29.12 2.54
N ARG A 143 -14.94 -30.00 2.73
CA ARG A 143 -14.94 -31.41 2.28
C ARG A 143 -15.05 -32.41 3.42
N GLY A 144 -15.27 -31.92 4.65
CA GLY A 144 -15.30 -32.77 5.85
C GLY A 144 -13.92 -33.27 6.30
N ILE A 145 -12.83 -32.67 5.78
CA ILE A 145 -11.47 -33.07 6.12
C ILE A 145 -11.04 -32.36 7.41
N GLY A 146 -10.92 -33.12 8.49
CA GLY A 146 -10.53 -32.63 9.81
C GLY A 146 -9.02 -32.45 9.98
N LYS A 147 -8.62 -31.67 10.99
CA LYS A 147 -7.19 -31.43 11.32
C LYS A 147 -6.42 -32.73 11.57
N THR A 148 -7.04 -33.70 12.24
CA THR A 148 -6.44 -35.02 12.53
C THR A 148 -6.13 -35.81 11.27
N THR A 149 -7.01 -35.77 10.27
CA THR A 149 -6.80 -36.43 8.97
C THR A 149 -5.64 -35.78 8.21
N ILE A 150 -5.57 -34.44 8.21
CA ILE A 150 -4.49 -33.67 7.56
C ILE A 150 -3.13 -33.98 8.22
N GLN A 151 -3.11 -34.04 9.54
CA GLN A 151 -1.90 -34.38 10.31
C GLN A 151 -1.38 -35.76 9.91
N ARG A 152 -2.26 -36.78 9.96
CA ARG A 152 -1.90 -38.16 9.57
C ARG A 152 -1.38 -38.26 8.14
N LEU A 153 -1.98 -37.52 7.20
CA LEU A 153 -1.54 -37.44 5.81
C LEU A 153 -0.13 -36.84 5.68
N THR A 154 0.13 -35.78 6.44
CA THR A 154 1.43 -35.08 6.44
C THR A 154 2.51 -35.95 7.09
N ASP A 155 2.20 -36.62 8.19
CA ASP A 155 3.11 -37.54 8.88
C ASP A 155 3.46 -38.75 8.00
N ALA A 156 2.47 -39.33 7.30
CA ALA A 156 2.69 -40.42 6.37
C ALA A 156 3.55 -40.00 5.16
N ALA A 157 3.27 -38.83 4.59
CA ALA A 157 4.05 -38.28 3.47
C ALA A 157 5.52 -38.05 3.87
N ASN A 158 5.77 -37.51 5.07
CA ASN A 158 7.11 -37.30 5.61
C ASN A 158 7.85 -38.62 5.87
N GLN A 159 7.17 -39.65 6.39
CA GLN A 159 7.77 -40.97 6.62
C GLN A 159 8.16 -41.67 5.31
N LEU A 160 7.37 -41.47 4.25
CA LEU A 160 7.59 -42.07 2.94
C LEU A 160 8.52 -41.22 2.04
N GLY A 161 8.87 -40.00 2.45
CA GLY A 161 9.69 -39.08 1.66
C GLY A 161 9.00 -38.58 0.38
N ILE A 162 7.67 -38.65 0.32
CA ILE A 162 6.87 -38.26 -0.86
C ILE A 162 6.10 -36.97 -0.62
N PRO A 163 5.72 -36.23 -1.68
CA PRO A 163 4.83 -35.10 -1.55
C PRO A 163 3.44 -35.50 -1.02
N THR A 164 2.78 -34.61 -0.29
CA THR A 164 1.43 -34.86 0.28
C THR A 164 0.35 -35.09 -0.78
N LEU A 165 0.54 -34.53 -1.97
CA LEU A 165 -0.27 -34.81 -3.15
C LEU A 165 0.66 -35.23 -4.29
N GLY A 166 0.57 -36.49 -4.70
CA GLY A 166 1.38 -37.08 -5.75
C GLY A 166 1.87 -38.47 -5.36
N CYS A 167 1.65 -39.45 -6.23
CA CYS A 167 2.43 -40.69 -6.15
C CYS A 167 3.87 -40.35 -6.54
N GLY A 168 4.84 -40.87 -5.78
CA GLY A 168 6.21 -40.94 -6.29
C GLY A 168 6.21 -41.63 -7.64
N GLU A 169 6.99 -41.10 -8.58
CA GLU A 169 7.36 -41.85 -9.77
C GLU A 169 8.04 -43.18 -9.39
#